data_AF-A0A8C0BGQ0-F1
#
_entry.id   AF-A0A8C0BGQ0-F1
#
_cell.length_a   1.000
_cell.length_b   1.000
_cell.length_c   1.000
_cell.angle_alpha   90.00
_cell.angle_beta   90.00
_cell.angle_gamma   90.00
#
_symmetry.space_group_name_H-M   'P 1'
#
loop_
_entity.id
_entity.type
_entity.pdbx_description
1 polymer ?
#
loop_
_entity_poly.entity_id
_entity_poly.type
_entity_poly.pdbx_seq_one_letter_code
_entity_poly.pdbx_strand_id
1 'polypeptide(L)'
;FLQEGRISALMWEVCQQQAQAGSPELQEALLNKIVCLPDHVSNKLQGKNPAVFFPQNYFPLLGGAVIQVLQKISDSLRGKIAGGLSVHLVYLPIFSSTSEEILSVLVPRLTDLTKSDCIWQRICWRLVECVPDRWMEAVVLGFVQRALGVKADVLSRLLGNLVVKNKKAQFVVTQKVLLLQYCHTTAVLQNLLGYLSLDSLRRALLIKVLQELLETWGSSSAVKHSPPEQQQYISKAILICLSHLKEPEIESCRQELLTSMMEGVKCHLDSNLPQIRRLGMIVAEMGRPALS
;
A
#
# COMPACT_ATOMS: atom_id res chain seq x y z
N PHE A 1 32.48 -8.64 4.10
CA PHE A 1 31.30 -8.20 4.89
C PHE A 1 29.98 -8.29 4.12
N LEU A 2 29.71 -7.45 3.11
CA LEU A 2 28.43 -7.47 2.36
C LEU A 2 28.19 -8.80 1.63
N GLN A 3 29.19 -9.28 0.89
CA GLN A 3 29.11 -10.54 0.12
C GLN A 3 29.05 -11.79 0.99
N GLU A 4 29.44 -11.69 2.26
CA GLU A 4 29.43 -12.81 3.22
C GLU A 4 28.11 -12.88 4.00
N GLY A 5 27.09 -12.10 3.63
CA GLY A 5 25.79 -12.11 4.30
C GLY A 5 25.81 -11.54 5.73
N ARG A 6 26.90 -10.90 6.16
CA ARG A 6 27.06 -10.41 7.54
C ARG A 6 26.09 -9.28 7.92
N ILE A 7 25.42 -8.66 6.93
CA ILE A 7 24.34 -7.69 7.18
C ILE A 7 23.18 -8.34 7.93
N SER A 8 22.74 -9.54 7.54
CA SER A 8 21.61 -10.20 8.21
C SER A 8 21.97 -10.66 9.62
N ALA A 9 23.24 -11.00 9.86
CA ALA A 9 23.76 -11.28 11.20
C ALA A 9 23.74 -10.03 12.08
N LEU A 10 24.26 -8.90 11.59
CA LEU A 10 24.24 -7.61 12.29
C LEU A 10 22.81 -7.18 12.61
N MET A 11 21.90 -7.22 11.62
CA MET A 11 20.49 -6.87 11.83
C MET A 11 19.83 -7.77 12.87
N TRP A 12 20.16 -9.07 12.88
CA TRP A 12 19.64 -10.02 13.85
C TRP A 12 20.15 -9.76 15.28
N GLU A 13 21.43 -9.43 15.45
CA GLU A 13 21.99 -9.05 16.76
C GLU A 13 21.29 -7.81 17.32
N VAL A 14 21.05 -6.80 16.47
CA VAL A 14 20.27 -5.61 16.86
C VAL A 14 18.85 -6.02 17.30
N CYS A 15 18.21 -6.95 16.59
CA CYS A 15 16.90 -7.54 16.97
C CYS A 15 16.89 -8.17 18.36
N GLN A 16 17.96 -8.88 18.72
CA GLN A 16 18.08 -9.50 20.04
C GLN A 16 18.36 -8.47 21.15
N GLN A 17 19.23 -7.49 20.90
CA GLN A 17 19.63 -6.49 21.90
C GLN A 17 18.48 -5.55 22.30
N GLN A 18 17.57 -5.20 21.39
CA GLN A 18 16.41 -4.37 21.73
C GLN A 18 15.41 -5.08 22.65
N ALA A 19 15.27 -6.42 22.52
CA ALA A 19 14.50 -7.22 23.46
C ALA A 19 15.09 -7.23 24.89
N GLN A 20 16.36 -6.81 25.03
CA GLN A 20 17.12 -6.81 26.29
C GLN A 20 17.50 -5.40 26.79
N ALA A 21 16.74 -4.36 26.42
CA ALA A 21 16.89 -2.97 26.88
C ALA A 21 18.06 -2.15 26.29
N GLY A 22 18.37 -2.31 25.00
CA GLY A 22 19.28 -1.40 24.27
C GLY A 22 18.73 0.03 24.06
N SER A 23 19.62 1.03 23.87
CA SER A 23 19.22 2.41 23.52
C SER A 23 18.62 2.46 22.11
N PRO A 24 17.36 2.91 21.95
CA PRO A 24 16.71 2.99 20.64
C PRO A 24 17.39 3.99 19.70
N GLU A 25 17.99 5.06 20.22
CA GLU A 25 18.68 6.09 19.45
C GLU A 25 19.95 5.56 18.76
N LEU A 26 20.73 4.73 19.47
CA LEU A 26 21.93 4.10 18.92
C LEU A 26 21.58 3.12 17.80
N GLN A 27 20.48 2.38 17.95
CA GLN A 27 20.00 1.42 16.96
C GLN A 27 19.48 2.12 15.71
N GLU A 28 18.73 3.22 15.87
CA GLU A 28 18.30 4.06 14.76
C GLU A 28 19.51 4.65 14.00
N ALA A 29 20.53 5.14 14.73
CA ALA A 29 21.75 5.65 14.12
C ALA A 29 22.52 4.58 13.32
N LEU A 30 22.59 3.34 13.81
CA LEU A 30 23.22 2.22 13.11
C LEU A 30 22.44 1.84 11.84
N LEU A 31 21.12 1.75 11.92
CA LEU A 31 20.26 1.44 10.78
C LEU A 31 20.33 2.53 9.69
N ASN A 32 20.32 3.81 10.10
CA ASN A 32 20.52 4.93 9.18
C ASN A 32 21.88 4.86 8.49
N LYS A 33 22.95 4.48 9.20
CA LYS A 33 24.28 4.28 8.58
C LYS A 33 24.30 3.16 7.55
N ILE A 34 23.52 2.09 7.75
CA ILE A 34 23.43 0.96 6.81
C ILE A 34 22.76 1.42 5.51
N VAL A 35 21.71 2.23 5.56
CA VAL A 35 21.04 2.67 4.32
C VAL A 35 21.71 3.84 3.63
N CYS A 36 22.34 4.75 4.37
CA CYS A 36 23.16 5.80 3.78
C CYS A 36 24.56 5.29 3.36
N LEU A 37 24.85 3.98 3.48
CA LEU A 37 26.16 3.42 3.16
C LEU A 37 26.59 3.66 1.71
N PRO A 38 25.72 3.44 0.68
CA PRO A 38 26.02 3.83 -0.70
C PRO A 38 26.48 5.28 -0.85
N ASP A 39 25.76 6.22 -0.22
CA ASP A 39 26.05 7.65 -0.32
C ASP A 39 27.36 7.99 0.38
N HIS A 40 27.59 7.43 1.56
CA HIS A 40 28.84 7.62 2.30
C HIS A 40 30.05 7.09 1.53
N VAL A 41 29.91 5.92 0.89
CA VAL A 41 30.97 5.34 0.05
C VAL A 41 31.19 6.21 -1.17
N SER A 42 30.11 6.65 -1.84
CA SER A 42 30.17 7.52 -3.01
C SER A 42 30.87 8.84 -2.72
N ASN A 43 30.50 9.50 -1.63
CA ASN A 43 31.08 10.77 -1.21
C ASN A 43 32.58 10.63 -0.85
N LYS A 44 32.98 9.50 -0.25
CA LYS A 44 34.38 9.25 0.12
C LYS A 44 35.25 8.83 -1.05
N LEU A 45 34.72 8.05 -1.98
CA LEU A 45 35.48 7.49 -3.10
C LEU A 45 35.38 8.34 -4.38
N GLN A 46 34.66 9.47 -4.33
CA GLN A 46 34.55 10.45 -5.42
C GLN A 46 34.24 9.81 -6.79
N GLY A 47 33.29 8.87 -6.80
CA GLY A 47 32.84 8.17 -8.02
C GLY A 47 33.59 6.87 -8.36
N LYS A 48 34.66 6.51 -7.64
CA LYS A 48 35.34 5.20 -7.78
C LYS A 48 34.68 4.12 -6.92
N ASN A 49 33.36 4.00 -7.02
CA ASN A 49 32.60 3.09 -6.17
C ASN A 49 32.65 1.65 -6.68
N PRO A 50 32.92 0.66 -5.81
CA PRO A 50 32.67 -0.72 -6.14
C PRO A 50 31.19 -0.94 -6.50
N ALA A 51 30.92 -1.77 -7.50
CA ALA A 51 29.57 -1.95 -8.05
C ALA A 51 28.53 -2.42 -7.01
N VAL A 52 28.97 -3.13 -5.97
CA VAL A 52 28.10 -3.59 -4.87
C VAL A 52 27.42 -2.44 -4.11
N PHE A 53 27.99 -1.24 -4.14
CA PHE A 53 27.44 -0.05 -3.48
C PHE A 53 26.56 0.79 -4.40
N PHE A 54 26.40 0.44 -5.68
CA PHE A 54 25.40 1.11 -6.51
C PHE A 54 24.00 0.79 -5.98
N PRO A 55 23.08 1.77 -5.93
CA PRO A 55 21.72 1.55 -5.41
C PRO A 55 21.03 0.31 -5.98
N GLN A 56 21.16 0.07 -7.29
CA GLN A 56 20.54 -1.06 -7.98
C GLN A 56 21.07 -2.43 -7.51
N ASN A 57 22.25 -2.47 -6.89
CA ASN A 57 22.85 -3.70 -6.37
C ASN A 57 22.75 -3.79 -4.85
N TYR A 58 22.96 -2.67 -4.15
CA TYR A 58 23.00 -2.63 -2.69
C TYR A 58 21.63 -2.86 -2.06
N PHE A 59 20.58 -2.20 -2.57
CA PHE A 59 19.25 -2.26 -1.97
C PHE A 59 18.56 -3.62 -2.16
N PRO A 60 18.71 -4.32 -3.30
CA PRO A 60 18.28 -5.71 -3.40
C PRO A 60 18.99 -6.65 -2.42
N LEU A 61 20.30 -6.47 -2.19
CA LEU A 61 21.05 -7.23 -1.18
C LEU A 61 20.52 -6.96 0.23
N LEU A 62 20.21 -5.70 0.55
CA LEU A 62 19.59 -5.33 1.82
C LEU A 62 18.19 -5.95 1.96
N GLY A 63 17.38 -5.96 0.91
CA GLY A 63 16.09 -6.65 0.88
C GLY A 63 16.21 -8.16 1.15
N GLY A 64 17.23 -8.80 0.58
CA GLY A 64 17.56 -10.21 0.88
C GLY A 64 17.95 -10.43 2.35
N ALA A 65 18.77 -9.55 2.92
CA ALA A 65 19.14 -9.60 4.33
C ALA A 65 17.92 -9.44 5.25
N VAL A 66 16.98 -8.56 4.90
CA VAL A 66 15.72 -8.39 5.62
C VAL A 66 14.90 -9.67 5.63
N ILE A 67 14.73 -10.34 4.48
CA ILE A 67 14.00 -11.62 4.42
C ILE A 67 14.65 -12.67 5.33
N GLN A 68 15.98 -12.76 5.36
CA GLN A 68 16.69 -13.69 6.24
C GLN A 68 16.43 -13.40 7.72
N VAL A 69 16.41 -12.12 8.10
CA VAL A 69 16.08 -11.71 9.48
C VAL A 69 14.63 -12.06 9.81
N LEU A 70 13.68 -11.77 8.91
CA LEU A 70 12.27 -12.12 9.09
C LEU A 70 12.07 -13.64 9.19
N GLN A 71 12.86 -14.44 8.45
CA GLN A 71 12.82 -15.90 8.56
C GLN A 71 13.24 -16.36 9.96
N LYS A 72 14.35 -15.83 10.49
CA LYS A 72 14.78 -16.12 11.87
C LYS A 72 13.73 -15.71 12.91
N ILE A 73 13.04 -14.59 12.69
CA ILE A 73 11.91 -14.17 13.53
C ILE A 73 10.78 -15.20 13.45
N SER A 74 10.40 -15.63 12.25
CA SER A 74 9.37 -16.66 12.03
C SER A 74 9.71 -17.98 12.73
N ASP A 75 10.96 -18.44 12.59
CA ASP A 75 11.44 -19.66 13.23
C ASP A 75 11.42 -19.55 14.76
N SER A 76 11.83 -18.39 15.30
CA SER A 76 11.76 -18.12 16.75
C SER A 76 10.33 -18.10 17.28
N LEU A 77 9.39 -17.50 16.53
CA LEU A 77 7.97 -17.48 16.89
C LEU A 77 7.35 -18.89 16.87
N ARG A 78 7.78 -19.75 15.93
CA ARG A 78 7.37 -21.15 15.84
C ARG A 78 7.95 -22.01 16.97
N GLY A 79 9.19 -21.73 17.37
CA GLY A 79 9.91 -22.43 18.43
C GLY A 79 9.44 -22.12 19.86
N LYS A 80 8.39 -21.30 20.06
CA LYS A 80 7.93 -20.82 21.38
C LYS A 80 9.04 -20.18 22.23
N ILE A 81 10.06 -19.59 21.61
CA ILE A 81 11.04 -18.78 22.36
C ILE A 81 10.31 -17.47 22.72
N ALA A 82 9.76 -17.45 23.93
CA ALA A 82 8.85 -16.43 24.48
C ALA A 82 9.52 -15.09 24.83
N GLY A 83 10.56 -14.70 24.10
CA GLY A 83 11.07 -13.33 24.14
C GLY A 83 10.38 -12.56 23.02
N GLY A 84 9.63 -11.51 23.36
CA GLY A 84 8.99 -10.62 22.38
C GLY A 84 10.03 -10.01 21.44
N LEU A 85 10.37 -10.73 20.36
CA LEU A 85 11.20 -10.22 19.29
C LEU A 85 10.41 -9.10 18.64
N SER A 86 10.81 -7.91 19.07
CA SER A 86 10.29 -6.66 18.60
C SER A 86 10.54 -6.62 17.10
N VAL A 87 9.48 -6.76 16.30
CA VAL A 87 9.59 -6.57 14.85
C VAL A 87 10.17 -5.17 14.57
N HIS A 88 10.11 -4.24 15.57
CA HIS A 88 10.57 -2.82 15.71
C HIS A 88 11.90 -2.40 15.05
N LEU A 89 12.70 -3.32 14.50
CA LEU A 89 13.97 -3.00 13.85
C LEU A 89 13.97 -3.05 12.32
N VAL A 90 12.90 -3.53 11.71
CA VAL A 90 12.84 -3.64 10.24
C VAL A 90 12.38 -2.32 9.57
N TYR A 91 11.86 -1.33 10.31
CA TYR A 91 11.18 -0.14 9.73
C TYR A 91 12.09 0.98 9.26
N LEU A 92 13.22 1.19 9.93
CA LEU A 92 13.84 2.51 9.89
C LEU A 92 14.50 2.85 8.55
N PRO A 93 15.12 1.89 7.83
CA PRO A 93 15.87 2.28 6.65
C PRO A 93 15.31 1.67 5.33
N ILE A 94 14.45 0.64 5.40
CA ILE A 94 13.82 -0.01 4.22
C ILE A 94 12.87 0.91 3.45
N PHE A 95 12.24 1.84 4.15
CA PHE A 95 11.13 2.62 3.62
C PHE A 95 11.47 4.09 3.37
N SER A 96 12.76 4.43 3.46
CA SER A 96 13.27 5.71 2.97
C SER A 96 13.06 5.84 1.44
N SER A 97 13.41 6.97 0.84
CA SER A 97 13.20 7.30 -0.58
C SER A 97 13.74 6.28 -1.60
N THR A 98 14.47 5.24 -1.16
CA THR A 98 14.96 4.08 -1.93
C THR A 98 14.17 2.78 -1.67
N SER A 99 12.91 2.94 -1.26
CA SER A 99 11.99 1.82 -0.97
C SER A 99 11.68 0.94 -2.18
N GLU A 100 11.85 1.44 -3.41
CA GLU A 100 11.43 0.73 -4.61
C GLU A 100 12.23 -0.55 -4.87
N GLU A 101 13.55 -0.47 -4.81
CA GLU A 101 14.46 -1.59 -5.05
C GLU A 101 14.34 -2.63 -3.94
N ILE A 102 14.23 -2.20 -2.68
CA ILE A 102 14.04 -3.14 -1.57
C ILE A 102 12.68 -3.85 -1.69
N LEU A 103 11.60 -3.10 -1.94
CA LEU A 103 10.27 -3.66 -2.10
C LEU A 103 10.18 -4.60 -3.31
N SER A 104 10.99 -4.39 -4.37
CA SER A 104 11.06 -5.29 -5.51
C SER A 104 11.48 -6.72 -5.13
N VAL A 105 12.28 -6.86 -4.06
CA VAL A 105 12.69 -8.15 -3.50
C VAL A 105 11.71 -8.61 -2.43
N LEU A 106 11.28 -7.72 -1.54
CA LEU A 106 10.43 -8.06 -0.42
C LEU A 106 9.04 -8.53 -0.84
N VAL A 107 8.34 -7.76 -1.68
CA VAL A 107 6.92 -8.02 -1.98
C VAL A 107 6.73 -9.41 -2.61
N PRO A 108 7.45 -9.82 -3.67
CA PRO A 108 7.26 -11.15 -4.25
C PRO A 108 7.54 -12.29 -3.26
N ARG A 109 8.58 -12.14 -2.42
CA ARG A 109 8.93 -13.14 -1.40
C ARG A 109 7.86 -13.24 -0.31
N LEU A 110 7.40 -12.11 0.22
CA LEU A 110 6.35 -12.08 1.24
C LEU A 110 5.00 -12.57 0.67
N THR A 111 4.68 -12.25 -0.59
CA THR A 111 3.48 -12.75 -1.26
C THR A 111 3.47 -14.27 -1.28
N ASP A 112 4.61 -14.92 -1.54
CA ASP A 112 4.74 -16.37 -1.54
C ASP A 112 4.64 -16.96 -0.13
N LEU A 113 5.43 -16.43 0.81
CA LEU A 113 5.48 -16.89 2.20
C LEU A 113 4.13 -16.78 2.92
N THR A 114 3.31 -15.77 2.59
CA THR A 114 2.00 -15.57 3.21
C THR A 114 0.87 -16.44 2.65
N LYS A 115 1.07 -17.18 1.55
CA LYS A 115 0.01 -18.00 0.90
C LYS A 115 -0.57 -19.04 1.85
N SER A 116 0.26 -19.69 2.65
CA SER A 116 -0.13 -20.82 3.50
C SER A 116 0.33 -20.67 4.95
N ASP A 117 0.85 -19.50 5.34
CA ASP A 117 1.39 -19.27 6.67
C ASP A 117 0.83 -17.99 7.32
N CYS A 118 0.04 -18.18 8.37
CA CYS A 118 -0.54 -17.09 9.15
C CYS A 118 0.48 -16.36 10.04
N ILE A 119 1.62 -16.99 10.37
CA ILE A 119 2.72 -16.34 11.08
C ILE A 119 3.34 -15.29 10.17
N TRP A 120 3.60 -15.64 8.90
CA TRP A 120 4.10 -14.69 7.92
C TRP A 120 3.12 -13.53 7.66
N GLN A 121 1.81 -13.78 7.66
CA GLN A 121 0.82 -12.70 7.57
C GLN A 121 0.93 -11.75 8.77
N ARG A 122 0.99 -12.29 10.00
CA ARG A 122 1.17 -11.47 11.21
C ARG A 122 2.46 -10.68 11.20
N ILE A 123 3.57 -11.28 10.74
CA ILE A 123 4.85 -10.60 10.57
C ILE A 123 4.70 -9.43 9.59
N CYS A 124 4.05 -9.65 8.42
CA CYS A 124 3.82 -8.59 7.44
C CYS A 124 2.97 -7.46 8.02
N TRP A 125 1.89 -7.77 8.76
CA TRP A 125 1.04 -6.75 9.38
C TRP A 125 1.81 -5.92 10.38
N ARG A 126 2.59 -6.56 11.26
CA ARG A 126 3.47 -5.84 12.20
C ARG A 126 4.51 -4.99 11.47
N LEU A 127 5.09 -5.52 10.38
CA LEU A 127 6.05 -4.80 9.56
C LEU A 127 5.48 -3.51 8.96
N VAL A 128 4.22 -3.49 8.53
CA VAL A 128 3.61 -2.28 7.97
C VAL A 128 2.98 -1.36 9.02
N GLU A 129 2.52 -1.92 10.15
CA GLU A 129 1.92 -1.14 11.26
C GLU A 129 2.90 -0.19 11.93
N CYS A 130 4.19 -0.55 11.93
CA CYS A 130 5.24 0.21 12.61
C CYS A 130 6.02 1.13 11.63
N VAL A 131 5.54 1.29 10.39
CA VAL A 131 6.10 2.26 9.43
C VAL A 131 5.74 3.69 9.86
N PRO A 132 6.72 4.62 9.95
CA PRO A 132 6.45 6.02 10.26
C PRO A 132 5.57 6.70 9.19
N ASP A 133 4.70 7.63 9.62
CA ASP A 133 3.75 8.32 8.73
C ASP A 133 4.38 9.02 7.53
N ARG A 134 5.60 9.54 7.67
CA ARG A 134 6.37 10.17 6.57
C ARG A 134 6.64 9.23 5.40
N TRP A 135 6.73 7.93 5.66
CA TRP A 135 7.04 6.90 4.67
C TRP A 135 5.81 6.09 4.24
N MET A 136 4.75 6.12 5.04
CA MET A 136 3.54 5.30 4.86
C MET A 136 3.00 5.29 3.43
N GLU A 137 2.98 6.45 2.77
CA GLU A 137 2.53 6.55 1.38
C GLU A 137 3.38 5.75 0.41
N ALA A 138 4.71 5.94 0.44
CA ALA A 138 5.64 5.23 -0.42
C ALA A 138 5.57 3.72 -0.19
N VAL A 139 5.43 3.30 1.08
CA VAL A 139 5.28 1.89 1.42
C VAL A 139 3.99 1.31 0.85
N VAL A 140 2.84 1.90 1.16
CA VAL A 140 1.53 1.40 0.71
C VAL A 140 1.50 1.34 -0.82
N LEU A 141 1.92 2.40 -1.51
CA LEU A 141 1.98 2.43 -2.97
C LEU A 141 2.94 1.36 -3.51
N GLY A 142 4.11 1.20 -2.90
CA GLY A 142 5.09 0.22 -3.32
C GLY A 142 4.56 -1.22 -3.21
N PHE A 143 3.82 -1.55 -2.15
CA PHE A 143 3.13 -2.84 -2.01
C PHE A 143 2.04 -3.02 -3.08
N VAL A 144 1.21 -2.00 -3.30
CA VAL A 144 0.09 -2.06 -4.26
C VAL A 144 0.57 -2.25 -5.68
N GLN A 145 1.60 -1.50 -6.09
CA GLN A 145 2.19 -1.56 -7.42
C GLN A 145 2.92 -2.87 -7.69
N ARG A 146 3.51 -3.50 -6.66
CA ARG A 146 4.24 -4.78 -6.80
C ARG A 146 3.35 -6.01 -6.62
N ALA A 147 2.15 -5.84 -6.07
CA ALA A 147 1.12 -6.87 -6.01
C ALA A 147 0.21 -6.90 -7.25
N LEU A 148 0.53 -6.12 -8.30
CA LEU A 148 -0.25 -6.11 -9.55
C LEU A 148 -0.23 -7.47 -10.23
N GLY A 149 -1.36 -7.88 -10.80
CA GLY A 149 -1.51 -9.16 -11.51
C GLY A 149 -1.63 -10.40 -10.62
N VAL A 150 -1.58 -10.23 -9.29
CA VAL A 150 -1.86 -11.30 -8.32
C VAL A 150 -3.27 -11.13 -7.76
N LYS A 151 -3.87 -12.21 -7.24
CA LYS A 151 -5.22 -12.19 -6.64
C LYS A 151 -5.35 -11.07 -5.60
N ALA A 152 -6.52 -10.42 -5.54
CA ALA A 152 -6.81 -9.29 -4.66
C ALA A 152 -6.60 -9.57 -3.16
N ASP A 153 -6.61 -10.85 -2.75
CA ASP A 153 -6.35 -11.26 -1.36
C ASP A 153 -4.90 -11.04 -0.91
N VAL A 154 -3.94 -10.90 -1.84
CA VAL A 154 -2.53 -10.66 -1.50
C VAL A 154 -2.34 -9.42 -0.65
N LEU A 155 -2.96 -8.29 -1.02
CA LEU A 155 -2.86 -7.08 -0.21
C LEU A 155 -3.48 -7.27 1.18
N SER A 156 -4.54 -8.08 1.31
CA SER A 156 -5.11 -8.40 2.62
C SER A 156 -4.14 -9.23 3.46
N ARG A 157 -3.43 -10.19 2.85
CA ARG A 157 -2.39 -10.98 3.54
C ARG A 157 -1.17 -10.16 3.94
N LEU A 158 -0.77 -9.16 3.14
CA LEU A 158 0.41 -8.35 3.39
C LEU A 158 0.14 -7.14 4.32
N LEU A 159 -0.97 -6.44 4.11
CA LEU A 159 -1.28 -5.19 4.82
C LEU A 159 -2.28 -5.38 5.97
N GLY A 160 -3.02 -6.50 6.01
CA GLY A 160 -4.02 -6.75 7.04
C GLY A 160 -5.04 -5.62 7.11
N ASN A 161 -5.35 -5.16 8.32
CA ASN A 161 -6.27 -4.04 8.58
C ASN A 161 -5.54 -2.70 8.82
N LEU A 162 -4.39 -2.49 8.18
CA LEU A 162 -3.57 -1.26 8.31
C LEU A 162 -4.40 0.02 8.16
N VAL A 163 -5.27 0.09 7.15
CA VAL A 163 -6.11 1.29 6.88
C VAL A 163 -7.15 1.58 7.97
N VAL A 164 -7.44 0.63 8.85
CA VAL A 164 -8.33 0.84 10.01
C VAL A 164 -7.52 1.35 11.21
N LYS A 165 -6.25 0.95 11.30
CA LYS A 165 -5.38 1.22 12.46
C LYS A 165 -4.53 2.49 12.30
N ASN A 166 -4.20 2.89 11.08
CA ASN A 166 -3.33 4.02 10.79
C ASN A 166 -4.04 5.03 9.87
N LYS A 167 -4.27 6.25 10.39
CA LYS A 167 -4.98 7.34 9.68
C LYS A 167 -4.25 7.81 8.42
N LYS A 168 -2.92 7.77 8.41
CA LYS A 168 -2.13 8.15 7.23
C LYS A 168 -2.29 7.12 6.12
N ALA A 169 -2.25 5.83 6.45
CA ALA A 169 -2.51 4.75 5.51
C ALA A 169 -3.94 4.81 4.96
N GLN A 170 -4.92 5.06 5.86
CA GLN A 170 -6.31 5.28 5.49
C GLN A 170 -6.42 6.41 4.46
N PHE A 171 -5.91 7.60 4.78
CA PHE A 171 -5.94 8.76 3.89
C PHE A 171 -5.29 8.47 2.53
N VAL A 172 -4.13 7.80 2.52
CA VAL A 172 -3.46 7.44 1.26
C VAL A 172 -4.36 6.55 0.40
N VAL A 173 -4.90 5.47 0.97
CA VAL A 173 -5.70 4.48 0.24
C VAL A 173 -7.07 5.02 -0.16
N THR A 174 -7.76 5.73 0.73
CA THR A 174 -9.16 6.14 0.52
C THR A 174 -9.29 7.50 -0.14
N GLN A 175 -8.30 8.39 -0.04
CA GLN A 175 -8.38 9.75 -0.57
C GLN A 175 -7.28 10.00 -1.60
N LYS A 176 -6.03 9.88 -1.19
CA LYS A 176 -4.91 10.40 -1.98
C LYS A 176 -4.81 9.67 -3.32
N VAL A 177 -4.84 8.34 -3.30
CA VAL A 177 -4.73 7.53 -4.51
C VAL A 177 -5.99 7.58 -5.37
N LEU A 178 -7.16 7.82 -4.79
CA LEU A 178 -8.44 7.73 -5.51
C LEU A 178 -8.92 9.07 -6.07
N LEU A 179 -8.68 10.17 -5.35
CA LEU A 179 -9.21 11.50 -5.66
C LEU A 179 -8.10 12.49 -6.04
N LEU A 180 -6.93 12.41 -5.39
CA LEU A 180 -5.85 13.40 -5.55
C LEU A 180 -4.76 12.98 -6.55
N GLN A 181 -4.60 11.68 -6.79
CA GLN A 181 -3.64 11.11 -7.74
C GLN A 181 -4.39 10.29 -8.80
N TYR A 182 -4.52 10.82 -10.01
CA TYR A 182 -5.23 10.16 -11.11
C TYR A 182 -4.28 9.54 -12.16
N CYS A 183 -3.00 9.37 -11.81
CA CYS A 183 -1.97 8.82 -12.69
C CYS A 183 -1.78 7.28 -12.56
N HIS A 184 -2.57 6.62 -11.71
CA HIS A 184 -2.43 5.18 -11.48
C HIS A 184 -3.23 4.35 -12.49
N THR A 185 -2.81 3.09 -12.67
CA THR A 185 -3.48 2.17 -13.60
C THR A 185 -4.79 1.62 -12.99
N THR A 186 -5.68 1.11 -13.85
CA THR A 186 -6.92 0.46 -13.38
C THR A 186 -6.65 -0.77 -12.51
N ALA A 187 -5.54 -1.48 -12.75
CA ALA A 187 -5.14 -2.60 -11.90
C ALA A 187 -4.77 -2.18 -10.47
N VAL A 188 -4.17 -0.98 -10.29
CA VAL A 188 -3.93 -0.39 -8.96
C VAL A 188 -5.25 -0.13 -8.24
N LEU A 189 -6.23 0.46 -8.94
CA LEU A 189 -7.57 0.70 -8.40
C LEU A 189 -8.27 -0.59 -7.98
N GLN A 190 -8.25 -1.62 -8.83
CA GLN A 190 -8.84 -2.93 -8.54
C GLN A 190 -8.20 -3.58 -7.32
N ASN A 191 -6.87 -3.52 -7.19
CA ASN A 191 -6.17 -4.06 -6.03
C ASN A 191 -6.55 -3.33 -4.74
N LEU A 192 -6.60 -1.99 -4.74
CA LEU A 192 -6.92 -1.19 -3.56
C LEU A 192 -8.38 -1.35 -3.12
N LEU A 193 -9.32 -1.23 -4.05
CA LEU A 193 -10.74 -1.34 -3.75
C LEU A 193 -11.12 -2.79 -3.41
N GLY A 194 -10.49 -3.76 -4.09
CA GLY A 194 -10.55 -5.17 -3.74
C GLY A 194 -10.03 -5.41 -2.31
N TYR A 195 -8.88 -4.84 -1.95
CA TYR A 195 -8.36 -4.87 -0.57
C TYR A 195 -9.42 -4.36 0.43
N LEU A 196 -10.01 -3.18 0.23
CA LEU A 196 -11.05 -2.66 1.12
C LEU A 196 -12.28 -3.58 1.23
N SER A 197 -12.60 -4.30 0.16
CA SER A 197 -13.79 -5.18 0.10
C SER A 197 -13.65 -6.48 0.88
N LEU A 198 -12.44 -6.96 1.17
CA LEU A 198 -12.24 -8.37 1.58
C LEU A 198 -12.44 -8.66 3.08
N ASP A 199 -12.44 -7.66 3.96
CA ASP A 199 -12.62 -7.85 5.42
C ASP A 199 -13.69 -6.88 5.94
N SER A 200 -14.57 -7.37 6.81
CA SER A 200 -15.72 -6.62 7.32
C SER A 200 -15.34 -5.29 7.99
N LEU A 201 -14.18 -5.18 8.64
CA LEU A 201 -13.71 -3.95 9.28
C LEU A 201 -13.34 -2.87 8.24
N ARG A 202 -12.96 -3.27 7.03
CA ARG A 202 -12.58 -2.36 5.94
C ARG A 202 -13.75 -2.00 5.04
N ARG A 203 -14.81 -2.80 5.00
CA ARG A 203 -15.95 -2.58 4.10
C ARG A 203 -16.70 -1.27 4.34
N ALA A 204 -16.76 -0.79 5.59
CA ALA A 204 -17.28 0.54 5.88
C ALA A 204 -16.48 1.67 5.17
N LEU A 205 -15.16 1.48 4.99
CA LEU A 205 -14.33 2.41 4.23
C LEU A 205 -14.63 2.36 2.73
N LEU A 206 -14.96 1.18 2.18
CA LEU A 206 -15.35 1.05 0.78
C LEU A 206 -16.62 1.85 0.46
N ILE A 207 -17.63 1.76 1.32
CA ILE A 207 -18.89 2.50 1.17
C ILE A 207 -18.64 4.00 1.24
N LYS A 208 -17.87 4.44 2.25
CA LYS A 208 -17.47 5.84 2.39
C LYS A 208 -16.71 6.36 1.16
N VAL A 209 -15.77 5.57 0.64
CA VAL A 209 -15.03 5.90 -0.58
C VAL A 209 -15.98 6.05 -1.77
N LEU A 210 -16.96 5.16 -1.93
CA LEU A 210 -17.93 5.26 -3.00
C LEU A 210 -18.77 6.55 -2.91
N GLN A 211 -19.25 6.91 -1.71
CA GLN A 211 -19.98 8.16 -1.49
C GLN A 211 -19.13 9.38 -1.87
N GLU A 212 -17.88 9.47 -1.40
CA GLU A 212 -16.98 10.58 -1.69
C GLU A 212 -16.58 10.65 -3.18
N LEU A 213 -16.42 9.49 -3.83
CA LEU A 213 -16.20 9.40 -5.27
C LEU A 213 -17.41 9.92 -6.05
N LEU A 214 -18.62 9.51 -5.68
CA LEU A 214 -19.86 9.97 -6.33
C LEU A 214 -20.09 11.47 -6.12
N GLU A 215 -19.82 11.99 -4.93
CA GLU A 215 -19.91 13.42 -4.63
C GLU A 215 -18.92 14.22 -5.49
N THR A 216 -17.66 13.80 -5.53
CA THR A 216 -16.61 14.48 -6.32
C THR A 216 -16.90 14.39 -7.82
N TRP A 217 -17.29 13.20 -8.29
CA TRP A 217 -17.66 12.95 -9.70
C TRP A 217 -18.89 13.76 -10.10
N GLY A 218 -19.91 13.80 -9.25
CA GLY A 218 -21.17 14.47 -9.55
C GLY A 218 -21.16 15.98 -9.36
N SER A 219 -20.10 16.55 -8.79
CA SER A 219 -19.96 18.00 -8.63
C SER A 219 -19.90 18.71 -9.99
N SER A 220 -20.85 19.62 -10.23
CA SER A 220 -20.87 20.44 -11.45
C SER A 220 -19.57 21.23 -11.68
N SER A 221 -18.89 21.63 -10.60
CA SER A 221 -17.58 22.29 -10.66
C SER A 221 -16.50 21.32 -11.14
N ALA A 222 -16.43 20.13 -10.56
CA ALA A 222 -15.45 19.11 -10.95
C ALA A 222 -15.64 18.67 -12.41
N VAL A 223 -16.87 18.50 -12.86
CA VAL A 223 -17.17 18.14 -14.26
C VAL A 223 -16.72 19.22 -15.24
N LYS A 224 -16.79 20.50 -14.85
CA LYS A 224 -16.41 21.65 -15.70
C LYS A 224 -14.92 21.95 -15.68
N HIS A 225 -14.25 21.75 -14.55
CA HIS A 225 -12.91 22.28 -14.31
C HIS A 225 -11.83 21.21 -14.14
N SER A 226 -12.18 19.93 -13.96
CA SER A 226 -11.19 18.85 -13.89
C SER A 226 -10.83 18.31 -15.27
N PRO A 227 -9.60 17.81 -15.47
CA PRO A 227 -9.20 17.14 -16.70
C PRO A 227 -10.07 15.91 -17.00
N PRO A 228 -10.36 15.62 -18.28
CA PRO A 228 -11.11 14.43 -18.68
C PRO A 228 -10.52 13.11 -18.16
N GLU A 229 -9.19 13.04 -18.05
CA GLU A 229 -8.46 11.88 -17.54
C GLU A 229 -8.80 11.62 -16.07
N GLN A 230 -8.94 12.68 -15.26
CA GLN A 230 -9.35 12.57 -13.87
C GLN A 230 -10.81 12.12 -13.75
N GLN A 231 -11.70 12.63 -14.60
CA GLN A 231 -13.10 12.18 -14.65
C GLN A 231 -13.18 10.69 -14.99
N GLN A 232 -12.43 10.25 -16.01
CA GLN A 232 -12.34 8.85 -16.37
C GLN A 232 -11.78 7.98 -15.23
N TYR A 233 -10.76 8.47 -14.53
CA TYR A 233 -10.14 7.76 -13.40
C TYR A 233 -11.14 7.53 -12.26
N ILE A 234 -11.88 8.58 -11.87
CA ILE A 234 -12.92 8.51 -10.84
C ILE A 234 -14.06 7.60 -11.29
N SER A 235 -14.52 7.70 -12.55
CA SER A 235 -15.55 6.79 -13.10
C SER A 235 -15.14 5.31 -12.98
N LYS A 236 -13.87 4.98 -13.27
CA LYS A 236 -13.36 3.61 -13.11
C LYS A 236 -13.39 3.18 -11.64
N ALA A 237 -12.97 4.03 -10.71
CA ALA A 237 -13.00 3.74 -9.28
C ALA A 237 -14.43 3.49 -8.77
N ILE A 238 -15.40 4.30 -9.19
CA ILE A 238 -16.83 4.12 -8.87
C ILE A 238 -17.32 2.74 -9.32
N LEU A 239 -17.07 2.38 -10.59
CA LEU A 239 -17.51 1.09 -11.13
C LEU A 239 -16.89 -0.10 -10.40
N ILE A 240 -15.61 0.01 -10.02
CA ILE A 240 -14.94 -1.02 -9.23
C ILE A 240 -15.56 -1.12 -7.82
N CYS A 241 -15.82 0.01 -7.16
CA CYS A 241 -16.51 0.02 -5.86
C CYS A 241 -17.86 -0.67 -5.93
N LEU A 242 -18.69 -0.30 -6.92
CA LEU A 242 -20.02 -0.90 -7.13
C LEU A 242 -19.93 -2.42 -7.34
N SER A 243 -18.93 -2.91 -8.08
CA SER A 243 -18.72 -4.35 -8.29
C SER A 243 -18.35 -5.13 -7.01
N HIS A 244 -17.95 -4.43 -5.95
CA HIS A 244 -17.57 -5.03 -4.67
C HIS A 244 -18.63 -4.92 -3.57
N LEU A 245 -19.71 -4.17 -3.81
CA LEU A 245 -20.82 -4.04 -2.86
C LEU A 245 -21.54 -5.38 -2.70
N LYS A 246 -22.06 -5.60 -1.49
CA LYS A 246 -22.92 -6.75 -1.17
C LYS A 246 -24.34 -6.28 -0.91
N GLU A 247 -25.31 -7.16 -1.14
CA GLU A 247 -26.74 -6.89 -0.92
C GLU A 247 -27.09 -6.11 0.37
N PRO A 248 -26.65 -6.52 1.58
CA PRO A 248 -26.99 -5.80 2.80
C PRO A 248 -26.43 -4.37 2.85
N GLU A 249 -25.32 -4.11 2.16
CA GLU A 249 -24.74 -2.77 2.10
C GLU A 249 -25.49 -1.90 1.11
N ILE A 250 -25.84 -2.45 -0.05
CA ILE A 250 -26.67 -1.79 -1.05
C ILE A 250 -27.96 -1.33 -0.38
N GLU A 251 -28.69 -2.23 0.28
CA GLU A 251 -29.95 -1.91 0.95
C GLU A 251 -29.79 -0.82 2.04
N SER A 252 -28.65 -0.78 2.74
CA SER A 252 -28.40 0.22 3.78
C SER A 252 -28.17 1.65 3.25
N CYS A 253 -27.65 1.81 2.03
CA CYS A 253 -27.27 3.11 1.47
C CYS A 253 -27.87 3.39 0.08
N ARG A 254 -28.83 2.58 -0.37
CA ARG A 254 -29.39 2.55 -1.72
C ARG A 254 -29.88 3.91 -2.20
N GLN A 255 -30.71 4.56 -1.38
CA GLN A 255 -31.34 5.83 -1.74
C GLN A 255 -30.29 6.94 -1.90
N GLU A 256 -29.31 6.97 -1.01
CA GLU A 256 -28.21 7.94 -1.05
C GLU A 256 -27.35 7.73 -2.30
N LEU A 257 -26.90 6.50 -2.55
CA LEU A 257 -26.10 6.16 -3.73
C LEU A 257 -26.83 6.46 -5.05
N LEU A 258 -28.11 6.12 -5.14
CA LEU A 258 -28.94 6.42 -6.31
C LEU A 258 -29.07 7.93 -6.51
N THR A 259 -29.32 8.69 -5.45
CA THR A 259 -29.46 10.14 -5.54
C THR A 259 -28.17 10.79 -6.04
N SER A 260 -27.03 10.49 -5.41
CA SER A 260 -25.72 11.02 -5.82
C SER A 260 -25.34 10.60 -7.24
N MET A 261 -25.63 9.36 -7.63
CA MET A 261 -25.35 8.88 -8.99
C MET A 261 -26.22 9.62 -10.01
N MET A 262 -27.51 9.79 -9.77
CA MET A 262 -28.42 10.47 -10.71
C MET A 262 -28.06 11.95 -10.88
N GLU A 263 -27.71 12.63 -9.79
CA GLU A 263 -27.20 14.01 -9.83
C GLU A 263 -25.91 14.08 -10.65
N GLY A 264 -24.97 13.17 -10.42
CA GLY A 264 -23.72 13.16 -11.16
C GLY A 264 -23.88 12.83 -12.65
N VAL A 265 -24.78 11.91 -12.99
CA VAL A 265 -25.13 11.61 -14.39
C VAL A 265 -25.70 12.85 -15.07
N LYS A 266 -26.61 13.57 -14.41
CA LYS A 266 -27.15 14.83 -14.93
C LYS A 266 -26.04 15.83 -15.23
N CYS A 267 -25.14 16.08 -14.26
CA CYS A 267 -24.01 16.99 -14.47
C CYS A 267 -23.10 16.58 -15.64
N HIS A 268 -22.87 15.27 -15.83
CA HIS A 268 -22.10 14.77 -16.96
C HIS A 268 -22.79 14.94 -18.30
N LEU A 269 -24.10 14.68 -18.38
CA LEU A 269 -24.89 14.81 -19.61
C LEU A 269 -25.03 16.28 -20.04
N ASP A 270 -25.05 17.21 -19.08
CA ASP A 270 -25.07 18.66 -19.33
C ASP A 270 -23.72 19.20 -19.85
N SER A 271 -22.66 18.38 -19.86
CA SER A 271 -21.34 18.80 -20.37
C SER A 271 -21.34 18.96 -21.88
N ASN A 272 -20.67 20.01 -22.37
CA ASN A 272 -20.46 20.22 -23.81
C ASN A 272 -19.47 19.24 -24.44
N LEU A 273 -18.64 18.56 -23.62
CA LEU A 273 -17.63 17.62 -24.10
C LEU A 273 -18.23 16.21 -24.31
N PRO A 274 -18.21 15.65 -25.54
CA PRO A 274 -18.81 14.34 -25.81
C PRO A 274 -18.23 13.19 -24.97
N GLN A 275 -16.92 13.25 -24.68
CA GLN A 275 -16.26 12.23 -23.85
C GLN A 275 -16.77 12.23 -22.41
N ILE A 276 -17.08 13.40 -21.84
CA ILE A 276 -17.60 13.53 -20.48
C ILE A 276 -19.04 13.02 -20.42
N ARG A 277 -19.89 13.39 -21.40
CA ARG A 277 -21.24 12.82 -21.52
C ARG A 277 -21.22 11.30 -21.59
N ARG A 278 -20.27 10.73 -22.35
CA ARG A 278 -20.09 9.29 -22.48
C ARG A 278 -19.73 8.61 -21.16
N LEU A 279 -18.88 9.22 -20.34
CA LEU A 279 -18.58 8.70 -19.00
C LEU A 279 -19.86 8.65 -18.13
N GLY A 280 -20.67 9.71 -18.15
CA GLY A 280 -21.97 9.74 -17.48
C GLY A 280 -22.89 8.59 -17.89
N MET A 281 -23.01 8.35 -19.21
CA MET A 281 -23.82 7.25 -19.74
C MET A 281 -23.29 5.87 -19.32
N ILE A 282 -21.98 5.65 -19.40
CA ILE A 282 -21.36 4.36 -19.01
C ILE A 282 -21.57 4.09 -17.53
N VAL A 283 -21.34 5.08 -16.65
CA VAL A 283 -21.52 4.91 -15.21
C VAL A 283 -22.98 4.61 -14.88
N ALA A 284 -23.93 5.29 -15.53
CA ALA A 284 -25.37 5.03 -15.35
C ALA A 284 -25.77 3.61 -15.79
N GLU A 285 -25.30 3.16 -16.95
CA GLU A 285 -25.63 1.85 -17.50
C GLU A 285 -25.05 0.71 -16.65
N MET A 286 -23.77 0.82 -16.28
CA MET A 286 -23.07 -0.21 -15.52
C MET A 286 -23.40 -0.19 -14.03
N GLY A 287 -23.80 0.96 -13.48
CA GLY A 287 -24.19 1.10 -12.08
C GLY A 287 -25.63 0.66 -11.80
N ARG A 288 -26.51 0.67 -12.83
CA ARG A 288 -27.92 0.30 -12.66
C ARG A 288 -28.11 -1.11 -12.08
N PRO A 289 -27.47 -2.19 -12.59
CA PRO A 289 -27.66 -3.53 -12.04
C PRO A 289 -27.23 -3.67 -10.57
N ALA A 290 -26.29 -2.84 -10.12
CA ALA A 290 -25.81 -2.87 -8.74
C ALA A 290 -26.74 -2.14 -7.76
N LEU A 291 -27.71 -1.35 -8.26
CA LEU A 291 -28.60 -0.51 -7.45
C LEU A 291 -30.10 -0.75 -7.74
N SER A 292 -30.41 -1.69 -8.62
CA SER A 292 -31.77 -2.14 -9.03
C SER A 292 -32.18 -3.40 -8.28
#